data_AF-A0A3P6VBJ9-F1
#
_entry.id   AF-A0A3P6VBJ9-F1
#
_cell.length_a   1.000
_cell.length_b   1.000
_cell.length_c   1.000
_cell.angle_alpha   90.00
_cell.angle_beta   90.00
_cell.angle_gamma   90.00
#
_symmetry.space_group_name_H-M   'P 1'
#
loop_
_entity.id
_entity.type
_entity.pdbx_description
1 polymer ?
#
loop_
_entity_poly.entity_id
_entity_poly.type
_entity_poly.pdbx_seq_one_letter_code
_entity_poly.pdbx_strand_id
1 'polypeptide(L)'
;MERVEKTMKRSYSEALKEEESSQEIGEPSVASSAKSLNKELDHMYKTIPNSARNERGKKLRLEKASAKRKRQKMRLKLREKLGEKAVPKEKPRTIESTREYDVTVIEDDDEEVQHDEANDEMNAYFSDEVPPKILITTSPYAKVNTFKFCYELQKCIPNADIFTRKGIPLKKVVKQAISKEYTDLVVVHEDRKIPNGIVLCHLPNGPTAFFKINSLTFTKNLKKKGESSTHYPELVLNNFNTRLGHTIGRMFACLFPQKPMYSGRRVVTFHNQRDYIFFRHHRYEFKKEGEKAALLELGPRFTLRLKWLQKGTFDSRYGEFEWVLKRHEMETSRRRFFL
;
A
#
# COMPACT_ATOMS: atom_id res chain seq x y z
N MET A 1 -26.98 -25.19 37.91
CA MET A 1 -25.71 -24.73 37.31
C MET A 1 -25.60 -23.21 37.23
N GLU A 2 -26.67 -22.50 36.89
CA GLU A 2 -26.69 -21.04 36.78
C GLU A 2 -26.36 -20.27 38.07
N ARG A 3 -26.80 -20.79 39.24
CA ARG A 3 -26.43 -20.23 40.56
C ARG A 3 -24.92 -20.35 40.85
N VAL A 4 -24.27 -21.43 40.41
CA VAL A 4 -22.83 -21.67 40.64
C VAL A 4 -21.99 -20.75 39.75
N GLU A 5 -22.41 -20.52 38.50
CA GLU A 5 -21.76 -19.56 37.59
C GLU A 5 -21.90 -18.11 38.08
N LYS A 6 -23.06 -17.74 38.65
CA LYS A 6 -23.28 -16.40 39.22
C LYS A 6 -22.46 -16.18 40.48
N THR A 7 -22.22 -17.23 41.28
CA THR A 7 -21.41 -17.18 42.50
C THR A 7 -19.91 -17.07 42.17
N MET A 8 -19.41 -17.79 41.15
CA MET A 8 -18.01 -17.69 40.72
C MET A 8 -17.69 -16.37 39.98
N LYS A 9 -18.63 -15.81 39.22
CA LYS A 9 -18.44 -14.46 38.62
C LYS A 9 -18.40 -13.38 39.69
N ARG A 10 -19.18 -13.51 40.76
CA ARG A 10 -19.20 -12.58 41.89
C ARG A 10 -17.91 -12.65 42.71
N SER A 11 -17.42 -13.86 43.01
CA SER A 11 -16.14 -14.03 43.73
C SER A 11 -14.93 -13.54 42.93
N TYR A 12 -14.96 -13.63 41.60
CA TYR A 12 -13.89 -13.10 40.74
C TYR A 12 -13.92 -11.57 40.63
N SER A 13 -15.12 -10.97 40.64
CA SER A 13 -15.28 -9.51 40.69
C SER A 13 -14.92 -8.90 42.04
N GLU A 14 -15.14 -9.63 43.14
CA GLU A 14 -14.72 -9.24 44.49
C GLU A 14 -13.19 -9.35 44.64
N ALA A 15 -12.56 -10.39 44.08
CA ALA A 15 -11.09 -10.51 44.07
C ALA A 15 -10.40 -9.42 43.22
N LEU A 16 -11.01 -8.98 42.12
CA LEU A 16 -10.51 -7.84 41.32
C LEU A 16 -10.70 -6.50 42.05
N LYS A 17 -11.78 -6.34 42.83
CA LYS A 17 -12.01 -5.16 43.67
C LYS A 17 -11.07 -5.12 44.87
N GLU A 18 -10.71 -6.26 45.46
CA GLU A 18 -9.70 -6.34 46.52
C GLU A 18 -8.28 -6.05 45.98
N GLU A 19 -7.96 -6.43 44.74
CA GLU A 19 -6.69 -6.04 44.09
C GLU A 19 -6.66 -4.54 43.71
N GLU A 20 -7.80 -3.94 43.30
CA GLU A 20 -7.91 -2.50 43.05
C GLU A 20 -7.93 -1.66 44.35
N SER A 21 -8.57 -2.12 45.42
CA SER A 21 -8.57 -1.42 46.72
C SER A 21 -7.22 -1.54 47.45
N SER A 22 -6.38 -2.49 47.08
CA SER A 22 -5.00 -2.62 47.56
C SER A 22 -4.04 -1.59 46.94
N GLN A 23 -4.52 -0.75 46.01
CA GLN A 23 -3.76 0.34 45.38
C GLN A 23 -4.22 1.76 45.78
N GLU A 24 -5.12 1.92 46.74
CA GLU A 24 -5.39 3.21 47.38
C GLU A 24 -4.65 3.31 48.71
N ILE A 25 -3.33 3.50 48.64
CA ILE A 25 -2.58 4.08 49.76
C ILE A 25 -2.85 5.59 49.68
N GLY A 26 -3.64 6.09 50.63
CA GLY A 26 -3.89 7.53 50.79
C GLY A 26 -2.57 8.30 50.84
N GLU A 27 -2.50 9.39 50.09
CA GLU A 27 -1.37 10.32 50.09
C GLU A 27 -1.27 11.05 51.44
N PRO A 28 -0.15 10.96 52.18
CA PRO A 28 0.31 12.07 52.98
C PRO A 28 1.33 12.89 52.16
N SER A 29 1.42 14.17 52.48
CA SER A 29 2.30 15.17 51.86
C SER A 29 3.79 14.76 51.85
N VAL A 30 4.32 14.22 50.75
CA VAL A 30 5.76 13.86 50.57
C VAL A 30 6.33 14.38 49.22
N ALA A 31 5.81 15.49 48.69
CA ALA A 31 6.20 16.01 47.37
C ALA A 31 7.65 16.57 47.31
N SER A 32 8.25 16.96 48.44
CA SER A 32 9.62 17.50 48.49
C SER A 32 10.70 16.41 48.54
N SER A 33 10.46 15.32 49.28
CA SER A 33 11.42 14.22 49.47
C SER A 33 11.54 13.32 48.24
N ALA A 34 10.47 13.19 47.44
CA ALA A 34 10.50 12.42 46.19
C ALA A 34 11.35 13.09 45.10
N LYS A 35 11.44 14.42 45.08
CA LYS A 35 12.26 15.17 44.09
C LYS A 35 13.76 15.09 44.38
N SER A 36 14.18 15.09 45.64
CA SER A 36 15.60 14.93 46.02
C SER A 36 16.08 13.50 45.74
N LEU A 37 15.29 12.49 46.14
CA LEU A 37 15.58 11.07 45.84
C LEU A 37 15.71 10.79 44.34
N ASN A 38 14.83 11.36 43.51
CA ASN A 38 14.92 11.21 42.06
C ASN A 38 16.16 11.88 41.45
N LYS A 39 16.65 12.98 42.05
CA LYS A 39 17.85 13.71 41.58
C LYS A 39 19.14 12.97 41.96
N GLU A 40 19.19 12.38 43.16
CA GLU A 40 20.30 11.52 43.61
C GLU A 40 20.37 10.21 42.81
N LEU A 41 19.22 9.60 42.53
CA LEU A 41 19.13 8.44 41.65
C LEU A 41 19.65 8.78 40.24
N ASP A 42 19.20 9.88 39.64
CA ASP A 42 19.64 10.30 38.29
C ASP A 42 21.15 10.59 38.22
N HIS A 43 21.72 11.18 39.29
CA HIS A 43 23.17 11.38 39.42
C HIS A 43 23.93 10.05 39.51
N MET A 44 23.46 9.11 40.34
CA MET A 44 24.03 7.76 40.45
C MET A 44 23.96 7.00 39.12
N TYR A 45 22.87 7.13 38.36
CA TYR A 45 22.71 6.49 37.04
C TYR A 45 23.68 7.06 35.99
N LYS A 46 24.04 8.35 36.09
CA LYS A 46 25.04 9.01 35.21
C LYS A 46 26.47 8.58 35.51
N THR A 47 26.81 8.28 36.78
CA THR A 47 28.15 7.81 37.19
C THR A 47 28.44 6.33 36.91
N ILE A 48 27.44 5.52 36.53
CA ILE A 48 27.67 4.10 36.18
C ILE A 48 28.40 4.00 34.84
N PRO A 49 29.55 3.28 34.76
CA PRO A 49 30.25 3.03 33.50
C PRO A 49 29.32 2.39 32.46
N ASN A 50 29.44 2.81 31.20
CA ASN A 50 28.60 2.29 30.10
C ASN A 50 28.63 0.76 29.99
N SER A 51 29.77 0.11 30.31
CA SER A 51 29.89 -1.35 30.33
C SER A 51 28.96 -2.00 31.36
N ALA A 52 28.98 -1.52 32.61
CA ALA A 52 28.13 -2.02 33.68
C ALA A 52 26.64 -1.75 33.41
N ARG A 53 26.32 -0.61 32.77
CA ARG A 53 24.95 -0.28 32.33
C ARG A 53 24.43 -1.24 31.26
N ASN A 54 25.28 -1.59 30.29
CA ASN A 54 24.96 -2.54 29.24
C ASN A 54 24.76 -3.96 29.78
N GLU A 55 25.61 -4.38 30.71
CA GLU A 55 25.50 -5.69 31.36
C GLU A 55 24.22 -5.81 32.19
N ARG A 56 23.92 -4.81 33.02
CA ARG A 56 22.66 -4.73 33.78
C ARG A 56 21.45 -4.71 32.84
N GLY A 57 21.51 -3.95 31.75
CA GLY A 57 20.47 -3.92 30.72
C GLY A 57 20.26 -5.27 30.04
N LYS A 58 21.35 -6.01 29.75
CA LYS A 58 21.30 -7.36 29.19
C LYS A 58 20.65 -8.34 30.15
N LYS A 59 21.02 -8.30 31.44
CA LYS A 59 20.44 -9.15 32.49
C LYS A 59 18.93 -8.88 32.62
N LEU A 60 18.52 -7.62 32.68
CA LEU A 60 17.11 -7.23 32.76
C LEU A 60 16.30 -7.66 31.53
N ARG A 61 16.88 -7.57 30.31
CA ARG A 61 16.24 -8.07 29.08
C ARG A 61 16.06 -9.58 29.10
N LEU A 62 17.05 -10.33 29.57
CA LEU A 62 16.98 -11.80 29.71
C LEU A 62 15.90 -12.21 30.71
N GLU A 63 15.85 -11.53 31.85
CA GLU A 63 14.84 -11.77 32.89
C GLU A 63 13.42 -11.49 32.37
N LYS A 64 13.20 -10.32 31.74
CA LYS A 64 11.93 -9.98 31.10
C LYS A 64 11.54 -10.99 30.01
N ALA A 65 12.50 -11.47 29.22
CA ALA A 65 12.25 -12.49 28.21
C ALA A 65 11.85 -13.86 28.82
N SER A 66 12.52 -14.27 29.90
CA SER A 66 12.19 -15.49 30.65
C SER A 66 10.79 -15.41 31.27
N ALA A 67 10.47 -14.30 31.93
CA ALA A 67 9.14 -14.04 32.49
C ALA A 67 8.05 -14.04 31.40
N LYS A 68 8.30 -13.41 30.24
CA LYS A 68 7.40 -13.42 29.09
C LYS A 68 7.15 -14.84 28.58
N ARG A 69 8.18 -15.69 28.46
CA ARG A 69 8.06 -17.09 28.05
C ARG A 69 7.24 -17.91 29.05
N LYS A 70 7.48 -17.74 30.37
CA LYS A 70 6.69 -18.38 31.43
C LYS A 70 5.21 -17.99 31.33
N ARG A 71 4.90 -16.68 31.17
CA ARG A 71 3.53 -16.18 30.97
C ARG A 71 2.86 -16.75 29.72
N GLN A 72 3.59 -16.85 28.60
CA GLN A 72 3.07 -17.46 27.37
C GLN A 72 2.74 -18.95 27.54
N LYS A 73 3.63 -19.72 28.20
CA LYS A 73 3.38 -21.14 28.49
C LYS A 73 2.15 -21.33 29.39
N MET A 74 2.00 -20.50 30.43
CA MET A 74 0.82 -20.54 31.31
C MET A 74 -0.47 -20.22 30.55
N ARG A 75 -0.47 -19.18 29.68
CA ARG A 75 -1.63 -18.86 28.82
C ARG A 75 -1.98 -19.99 27.86
N LEU A 76 -1.00 -20.69 27.31
CA LEU A 76 -1.23 -21.83 26.42
C LEU A 76 -1.92 -22.98 27.17
N LYS A 77 -1.40 -23.35 28.36
CA LYS A 77 -2.01 -24.37 29.22
C LYS A 77 -3.44 -24.01 29.65
N LEU A 78 -3.67 -22.74 29.97
CA LEU A 78 -5.00 -22.25 30.32
C LEU A 78 -5.97 -22.37 29.14
N ARG A 79 -5.50 -22.11 27.92
CA ARG A 79 -6.28 -22.20 26.68
C ARG A 79 -6.62 -23.65 26.30
N GLU A 80 -5.69 -24.58 26.49
CA GLU A 80 -5.96 -26.02 26.36
C GLU A 80 -7.07 -26.48 27.30
N LYS A 81 -7.13 -25.94 28.53
CA LYS A 81 -8.15 -26.29 29.53
C LYS A 81 -9.51 -25.64 29.32
N LEU A 82 -9.55 -24.36 28.94
CA LEU A 82 -10.79 -23.57 28.87
C LEU A 82 -11.39 -23.45 27.47
N GLY A 83 -10.68 -23.89 26.42
CA GLY A 83 -11.17 -23.87 25.04
C GLY A 83 -11.66 -22.48 24.61
N GLU A 84 -12.90 -22.41 24.13
CA GLU A 84 -13.55 -21.17 23.65
C GLU A 84 -13.88 -20.17 24.77
N LYS A 85 -13.94 -20.61 26.03
CA LYS A 85 -14.11 -19.71 27.20
C LYS A 85 -12.80 -19.00 27.59
N ALA A 86 -11.69 -19.30 26.91
CA ALA A 86 -10.40 -18.65 27.16
C ALA A 86 -10.38 -17.21 26.64
N VAL A 87 -9.67 -16.32 27.35
CA VAL A 87 -9.49 -14.91 26.96
C VAL A 87 -9.03 -14.82 25.49
N PRO A 88 -9.73 -14.05 24.62
CA PRO A 88 -9.36 -13.88 23.23
C PRO A 88 -7.90 -13.45 23.06
N LYS A 89 -7.25 -13.94 22.00
CA LYS A 89 -5.88 -13.52 21.70
C LYS A 89 -5.91 -12.04 21.34
N GLU A 90 -5.12 -11.25 22.06
CA GLU A 90 -4.93 -9.84 21.78
C GLU A 90 -4.42 -9.68 20.34
N LYS A 91 -5.19 -8.97 19.51
CA LYS A 91 -4.84 -8.69 18.12
C LYS A 91 -3.68 -7.67 18.13
N PRO A 92 -2.57 -7.95 17.42
CA PRO A 92 -1.48 -6.98 17.37
C PRO A 92 -1.94 -5.71 16.67
N ARG A 93 -1.63 -4.54 17.25
CA ARG A 93 -1.85 -3.24 16.61
C ARG A 93 -0.86 -3.09 15.45
N THR A 94 -1.29 -3.38 14.23
CA THR A 94 -0.55 -3.11 13.00
C THR A 94 -0.77 -1.66 12.56
N ILE A 95 0.11 -1.15 11.68
CA ILE A 95 -0.03 0.20 11.11
C ILE A 95 -1.35 0.32 10.34
N GLU A 96 -1.74 -0.75 9.65
CA GLU A 96 -3.01 -0.85 8.93
C GLU A 96 -4.20 -0.78 9.90
N SER A 97 -4.17 -1.51 11.02
CA SER A 97 -5.24 -1.48 12.02
C SER A 97 -5.32 -0.17 12.80
N THR A 98 -4.26 0.64 12.75
CA THR A 98 -4.18 1.93 13.43
C THR A 98 -4.13 3.08 12.43
N ARG A 99 -4.61 2.85 11.19
CA ARG A 99 -4.76 3.87 10.16
C ARG A 99 -5.62 5.00 10.73
N GLU A 100 -5.21 6.24 10.48
CA GLU A 100 -6.02 7.40 10.80
C GLU A 100 -7.28 7.38 9.93
N TYR A 101 -8.43 7.60 10.55
CA TYR A 101 -9.68 7.68 9.81
C TYR A 101 -9.59 8.81 8.78
N ASP A 102 -9.97 8.48 7.55
CA ASP A 102 -9.99 9.40 6.43
C ASP A 102 -11.42 9.44 5.90
N VAL A 103 -11.98 10.65 5.81
CA VAL A 103 -13.36 10.90 5.37
C VAL A 103 -13.55 10.53 3.90
N THR A 104 -12.47 10.51 3.12
CA THR A 104 -12.51 10.21 1.68
C THR A 104 -12.53 8.71 1.36
N VAL A 105 -12.55 7.84 2.38
CA VAL A 105 -12.71 6.39 2.18
C VAL A 105 -14.13 6.11 1.71
N ILE A 106 -14.23 5.44 0.57
CA ILE A 106 -15.47 5.10 -0.09
C ILE A 106 -16.09 3.86 0.58
N GLU A 107 -17.40 3.88 0.73
CA GLU A 107 -18.22 2.73 1.10
C GLU A 107 -18.74 2.05 -0.18
N ASP A 108 -18.93 0.73 -0.15
CA ASP A 108 -19.17 -0.07 -1.37
C ASP A 108 -20.44 0.36 -2.16
N ASP A 109 -21.42 0.98 -1.51
CA ASP A 109 -22.71 1.41 -2.08
C ASP A 109 -22.90 2.95 -2.07
N ASP A 110 -21.82 3.73 -2.16
CA ASP A 110 -21.91 5.20 -2.22
C ASP A 110 -22.48 5.69 -3.57
N GLU A 111 -23.74 6.15 -3.55
CA GLU A 111 -24.46 6.66 -4.72
C GLU A 111 -23.77 7.87 -5.38
N GLU A 112 -23.08 8.71 -4.60
CA GLU A 112 -22.38 9.89 -5.13
C GLU A 112 -21.19 9.45 -5.99
N VAL A 113 -20.42 8.47 -5.51
CA VAL A 113 -19.27 7.93 -6.25
C VAL A 113 -19.72 7.24 -7.52
N GLN A 114 -20.81 6.46 -7.47
CA GLN A 114 -21.37 5.84 -8.67
C GLN A 114 -21.83 6.87 -9.70
N HIS A 115 -22.44 7.97 -9.24
CA HIS A 115 -22.84 9.07 -10.12
C HIS A 115 -21.63 9.75 -10.75
N ASP A 116 -20.58 10.05 -9.96
CA ASP A 116 -19.34 10.64 -10.46
C ASP A 116 -18.67 9.72 -11.51
N GLU A 117 -18.58 8.42 -11.22
CA GLU A 117 -17.96 7.42 -12.09
C GLU A 117 -18.72 7.20 -13.40
N ALA A 118 -20.05 7.37 -13.40
CA ALA A 118 -20.88 7.27 -14.61
C ALA A 118 -20.74 8.51 -15.53
N ASN A 119 -20.29 9.63 -15.00
CA ASN A 119 -20.17 10.90 -15.72
C ASN A 119 -18.71 11.36 -15.92
N ASP A 120 -17.73 10.55 -15.51
CA ASP A 120 -16.31 10.89 -15.64
C ASP A 120 -15.77 10.75 -17.07
N GLU A 121 -14.56 11.26 -17.30
CA GLU A 121 -13.92 11.22 -18.61
C GLU A 121 -13.51 9.80 -19.04
N MET A 122 -13.53 8.83 -18.12
CA MET A 122 -13.15 7.44 -18.37
C MET A 122 -14.36 6.54 -18.66
N ASN A 123 -15.59 7.04 -18.46
CA ASN A 123 -16.82 6.26 -18.60
C ASN A 123 -16.96 5.61 -19.98
N ALA A 124 -16.58 6.29 -21.06
CA ALA A 124 -16.62 5.73 -22.42
C ALA A 124 -15.77 4.45 -22.58
N TYR A 125 -14.70 4.30 -21.78
CA TYR A 125 -13.95 3.04 -21.72
C TYR A 125 -14.70 2.00 -20.88
N PHE A 126 -15.32 2.39 -19.76
CA PHE A 126 -16.06 1.47 -18.89
C PHE A 126 -17.40 1.01 -19.45
N SER A 127 -18.01 1.78 -20.34
CA SER A 127 -19.19 1.40 -21.12
C SER A 127 -18.86 0.50 -22.32
N ASP A 128 -17.58 0.12 -22.49
CA ASP A 128 -17.09 -0.76 -23.55
C ASP A 128 -17.26 -0.15 -24.97
N GLU A 129 -17.47 1.16 -25.08
CA GLU A 129 -17.63 1.88 -26.36
C GLU A 129 -16.31 1.99 -27.13
N VAL A 130 -15.19 2.22 -26.42
CA VAL A 130 -13.88 2.43 -27.02
C VAL A 130 -12.88 1.38 -26.50
N PRO A 131 -12.26 0.56 -27.37
CA PRO A 131 -11.24 -0.38 -26.93
C PRO A 131 -9.96 0.36 -26.51
N PRO A 132 -9.27 -0.12 -25.47
CA PRO A 132 -8.07 0.54 -24.98
C PRO A 132 -6.95 0.45 -26.02
N LYS A 133 -6.39 1.63 -26.35
CA LYS A 133 -5.28 1.79 -27.29
C LYS A 133 -4.24 2.71 -26.66
N ILE A 134 -3.09 2.12 -26.31
CA ILE A 134 -2.13 2.76 -25.42
C ILE A 134 -0.91 3.19 -26.21
N LEU A 135 -0.51 4.44 -26.04
CA LEU A 135 0.73 5.00 -26.58
C LEU A 135 1.79 5.06 -25.48
N ILE A 136 2.85 4.27 -25.59
CA ILE A 136 4.02 4.34 -24.71
C ILE A 136 5.10 5.20 -25.38
N THR A 137 5.55 6.23 -24.69
CA THR A 137 6.64 7.10 -25.13
C THR A 137 7.65 7.34 -24.02
N THR A 138 8.76 7.97 -24.36
CA THR A 138 9.84 8.29 -23.42
C THR A 138 10.13 9.78 -23.36
N SER A 139 10.87 10.20 -22.34
CA SER A 139 11.53 11.51 -22.33
C SER A 139 12.48 11.65 -23.53
N PRO A 140 12.73 12.88 -24.04
CA PRO A 140 13.70 13.10 -25.10
C PRO A 140 15.06 12.50 -24.75
N TYR A 141 15.72 11.91 -25.75
CA TYR A 141 17.07 11.32 -25.62
C TYR A 141 17.20 10.18 -24.59
N ALA A 142 16.10 9.49 -24.29
CA ALA A 142 16.10 8.30 -23.43
C ALA A 142 17.14 7.28 -23.88
N LYS A 143 17.73 6.58 -22.91
CA LYS A 143 18.77 5.59 -23.10
C LYS A 143 18.19 4.18 -23.09
N VAL A 144 19.08 3.23 -23.36
CA VAL A 144 18.75 1.82 -23.58
C VAL A 144 17.94 1.23 -22.41
N ASN A 145 18.24 1.57 -21.15
CA ASN A 145 17.50 1.03 -20.01
C ASN A 145 16.04 1.49 -19.96
N THR A 146 15.77 2.72 -20.38
CA THR A 146 14.40 3.25 -20.43
C THR A 146 13.61 2.62 -21.56
N PHE A 147 14.22 2.42 -22.72
CA PHE A 147 13.60 1.64 -23.79
C PHE A 147 13.35 0.19 -23.38
N LYS A 148 14.31 -0.48 -22.72
CA LYS A 148 14.11 -1.83 -22.16
C LYS A 148 12.88 -1.88 -21.26
N PHE A 149 12.70 -0.89 -20.39
CA PHE A 149 11.53 -0.82 -19.53
C PHE A 149 10.23 -0.61 -20.32
N CYS A 150 10.24 0.24 -21.36
CA CYS A 150 9.08 0.43 -22.23
C CYS A 150 8.68 -0.87 -22.95
N TYR A 151 9.64 -1.65 -23.45
CA TYR A 151 9.37 -2.96 -24.06
C TYR A 151 8.82 -3.97 -23.05
N GLU A 152 9.29 -3.93 -21.80
CA GLU A 152 8.71 -4.77 -20.74
C GLU A 152 7.29 -4.32 -20.37
N LEU A 153 6.99 -3.02 -20.36
CA LEU A 153 5.63 -2.50 -20.19
C LEU A 153 4.71 -2.90 -21.34
N GLN A 154 5.15 -2.79 -22.60
CA GLN A 154 4.40 -3.26 -23.77
C GLN A 154 4.11 -4.76 -23.69
N LYS A 155 5.03 -5.56 -23.16
CA LYS A 155 4.76 -7.00 -22.93
C LYS A 155 3.66 -7.20 -21.87
N CYS A 156 3.54 -6.28 -20.91
CA CYS A 156 2.54 -6.35 -19.83
C CYS A 156 1.17 -5.80 -20.25
N ILE A 157 1.12 -4.75 -21.05
CA ILE A 157 -0.09 -4.02 -21.44
C ILE A 157 -0.48 -4.42 -22.87
N PRO A 158 -1.64 -5.08 -23.08
CA PRO A 158 -2.11 -5.39 -24.43
C PRO A 158 -2.32 -4.13 -25.28
N ASN A 159 -2.23 -4.24 -26.61
CA ASN A 159 -2.50 -3.14 -27.54
C ASN A 159 -1.65 -1.86 -27.33
N ALA A 160 -0.48 -2.00 -26.70
CA ALA A 160 0.43 -0.89 -26.46
C ALA A 160 1.42 -0.71 -27.61
N ASP A 161 1.47 0.51 -28.15
CA ASP A 161 2.44 0.91 -29.17
C ASP A 161 3.55 1.76 -28.58
N ILE A 162 4.81 1.51 -28.96
CA ILE A 162 5.95 2.29 -28.50
C ILE A 162 6.38 3.27 -29.59
N PHE A 163 6.39 4.57 -29.27
CA PHE A 163 6.92 5.62 -30.14
C PHE A 163 7.95 6.49 -29.44
N THR A 164 9.03 6.79 -30.17
CA THR A 164 10.08 7.69 -29.69
C THR A 164 9.73 9.14 -29.97
N ARG A 165 9.77 9.97 -28.93
CA ARG A 165 9.38 11.39 -28.99
C ARG A 165 10.31 12.28 -29.83
N LYS A 166 11.54 11.85 -30.14
CA LYS A 166 12.55 12.56 -30.99
C LYS A 166 12.67 14.08 -30.74
N GLY A 167 12.45 14.56 -29.51
CA GLY A 167 12.50 15.99 -29.15
C GLY A 167 11.19 16.78 -29.31
N ILE A 168 10.12 16.17 -29.79
CA ILE A 168 8.80 16.81 -29.93
C ILE A 168 8.25 17.17 -28.54
N PRO A 169 7.69 18.37 -28.30
CA PRO A 169 7.05 18.71 -27.03
C PRO A 169 5.85 17.80 -26.69
N LEU A 170 5.66 17.46 -25.41
CA LEU A 170 4.62 16.52 -24.97
C LEU A 170 3.21 16.97 -25.37
N LYS A 171 2.90 18.29 -25.30
CA LYS A 171 1.61 18.84 -25.76
C LYS A 171 1.31 18.52 -27.23
N LYS A 172 2.33 18.47 -28.11
CA LYS A 172 2.15 18.08 -29.51
C LYS A 172 1.92 16.57 -29.65
N VAL A 173 2.60 15.76 -28.84
CA VAL A 173 2.39 14.31 -28.78
C VAL A 173 0.96 13.99 -28.35
N VAL A 174 0.43 14.67 -27.33
CA VAL A 174 -0.97 14.54 -26.90
C VAL A 174 -1.93 14.80 -28.06
N LYS A 175 -1.78 15.93 -28.77
CA LYS A 175 -2.61 16.23 -29.95
C LYS A 175 -2.54 15.15 -31.05
N GLN A 176 -1.34 14.63 -31.31
CA GLN A 176 -1.13 13.55 -32.28
C GLN A 176 -1.70 12.20 -31.82
N ALA A 177 -1.69 11.94 -30.52
CA ALA A 177 -2.26 10.75 -29.92
C ALA A 177 -3.79 10.79 -30.04
N ILE A 178 -4.40 11.94 -29.73
CA ILE A 178 -5.84 12.19 -29.90
C ILE A 178 -6.23 12.01 -31.37
N SER A 179 -5.49 12.61 -32.32
CA SER A 179 -5.79 12.46 -33.75
C SER A 179 -5.65 11.03 -34.29
N LYS A 180 -4.97 10.15 -33.54
CA LYS A 180 -4.78 8.73 -33.87
C LYS A 180 -5.63 7.81 -32.99
N GLU A 181 -6.57 8.39 -32.25
CA GLU A 181 -7.56 7.67 -31.43
C GLU A 181 -6.89 6.79 -30.35
N TYR A 182 -5.80 7.27 -29.76
CA TYR A 182 -5.26 6.64 -28.55
C TYR A 182 -6.10 7.04 -27.34
N THR A 183 -6.42 6.06 -26.49
CA THR A 183 -7.16 6.27 -25.24
C THR A 183 -6.23 6.72 -24.11
N ASP A 184 -4.99 6.24 -24.11
CA ASP A 184 -4.06 6.52 -23.02
C ASP A 184 -2.65 6.78 -23.53
N LEU A 185 -1.96 7.70 -22.87
CA LEU A 185 -0.56 8.03 -23.10
C LEU A 185 0.25 7.76 -21.84
N VAL A 186 1.23 6.87 -21.97
CA VAL A 186 2.20 6.54 -20.92
C VAL A 186 3.55 7.13 -21.31
N VAL A 187 4.07 8.06 -20.52
CA VAL A 187 5.39 8.67 -20.73
C VAL A 187 6.35 8.20 -19.65
N VAL A 188 7.39 7.46 -20.05
CA VAL A 188 8.46 7.05 -19.14
C VAL A 188 9.55 8.10 -19.11
N HIS A 189 9.79 8.66 -17.91
CA HIS A 189 10.87 9.60 -17.63
C HIS A 189 12.13 8.87 -17.18
N GLU A 190 13.27 9.38 -17.63
CA GLU A 190 14.59 8.92 -17.23
C GLU A 190 15.31 9.98 -16.39
N ASP A 191 16.06 9.53 -15.38
CA ASP A 191 17.10 10.31 -14.71
C ASP A 191 18.37 9.47 -14.61
N ARG A 192 19.53 10.08 -14.93
CA ARG A 192 20.85 9.41 -14.90
C ARG A 192 20.87 8.01 -15.52
N LYS A 193 20.27 7.81 -16.70
CA LYS A 193 20.19 6.51 -17.42
C LYS A 193 19.32 5.45 -16.75
N ILE A 194 18.46 5.84 -15.81
CA ILE A 194 17.57 4.96 -15.06
C ILE A 194 16.12 5.50 -15.15
N PRO A 195 15.12 4.65 -15.46
CA PRO A 195 13.72 5.05 -15.40
C PRO A 195 13.34 5.51 -13.98
N ASN A 196 12.80 6.73 -13.87
CA ASN A 196 12.52 7.36 -12.57
C ASN A 196 11.04 7.74 -12.41
N GLY A 197 10.30 7.97 -13.49
CA GLY A 197 8.91 8.39 -13.40
C GLY A 197 8.05 7.89 -14.56
N ILE A 198 6.75 7.82 -14.32
CA ILE A 198 5.73 7.54 -15.33
C ILE A 198 4.69 8.66 -15.24
N VAL A 199 4.40 9.30 -16.37
CA VAL A 199 3.19 10.12 -16.53
C VAL A 199 2.17 9.26 -17.25
N LEU A 200 0.99 9.10 -16.65
CA LEU A 200 -0.17 8.45 -17.25
C LEU A 200 -1.20 9.53 -17.53
N CYS A 201 -1.60 9.67 -18.79
CA CYS A 201 -2.60 10.64 -19.23
C CYS A 201 -3.70 9.90 -19.96
N HIS A 202 -4.93 10.02 -19.48
CA HIS A 202 -6.10 9.56 -20.21
C HIS A 202 -6.49 10.59 -21.27
N LEU A 203 -6.87 10.15 -22.46
CA LEU A 203 -7.18 10.96 -23.63
C LEU A 203 -8.63 10.70 -24.06
N PRO A 204 -9.32 11.69 -24.65
CA PRO A 204 -8.80 12.97 -25.15
C PRO A 204 -8.72 14.09 -24.12
N ASN A 205 -9.55 14.04 -23.06
CA ASN A 205 -9.68 15.10 -22.07
C ASN A 205 -9.55 14.57 -20.63
N GLY A 206 -9.12 13.33 -20.45
CA GLY A 206 -9.05 12.70 -19.13
C GLY A 206 -7.88 13.16 -18.27
N PRO A 207 -7.84 12.73 -17.00
CA PRO A 207 -6.86 13.18 -16.02
C PRO A 207 -5.43 12.74 -16.35
N THR A 208 -4.47 13.47 -15.78
CA THR A 208 -3.04 13.17 -15.88
C THR A 208 -2.43 12.93 -14.51
N ALA A 209 -1.86 11.74 -14.29
CA ALA A 209 -1.20 11.37 -13.06
C ALA A 209 0.31 11.20 -13.27
N PHE A 210 1.11 11.70 -12.34
CA PHE A 210 2.55 11.43 -12.30
C PHE A 210 2.90 10.54 -11.13
N PHE A 211 3.59 9.46 -11.47
CA PHE A 211 4.11 8.50 -10.52
C PHE A 211 5.62 8.52 -10.53
N LYS A 212 6.21 8.52 -9.35
CA LYS A 212 7.62 8.19 -9.18
C LYS A 212 7.78 6.67 -9.18
N ILE A 213 8.68 6.15 -10.01
CA ILE A 213 9.10 4.76 -9.99
C ILE A 213 10.11 4.57 -8.86
N ASN A 214 9.82 3.62 -8.00
CA ASN A 214 10.71 3.12 -6.97
C ASN A 214 11.00 1.63 -7.24
N SER A 215 12.19 1.17 -6.86
CA SER A 215 12.59 -0.25 -6.85
C SER A 215 12.25 -1.04 -8.12
N LEU A 216 12.73 -0.58 -9.28
CA LEU A 216 12.59 -1.29 -10.56
C LEU A 216 13.53 -2.51 -10.63
N THR A 217 12.96 -3.69 -10.88
CA THR A 217 13.68 -4.93 -11.18
C THR A 217 13.17 -5.47 -12.51
N PHE A 218 14.05 -5.49 -13.51
CA PHE A 218 13.76 -6.05 -14.83
C PHE A 218 13.52 -7.56 -14.76
N THR A 219 12.72 -8.08 -15.68
CA THR A 219 12.36 -9.52 -15.76
C THR A 219 13.60 -10.41 -15.88
N LYS A 220 14.65 -9.92 -16.58
CA LYS A 220 15.92 -10.65 -16.74
C LYS A 220 16.60 -10.98 -15.41
N ASN A 221 16.45 -10.11 -14.41
CA ASN A 221 17.11 -10.23 -13.11
C ASN A 221 16.30 -11.06 -12.10
N LEU A 222 15.11 -11.56 -12.48
CA LEU A 222 14.30 -12.42 -11.63
C LEU A 222 14.82 -13.86 -11.67
N LYS A 223 14.90 -14.50 -10.50
CA LYS A 223 15.40 -15.88 -10.36
C LYS A 223 14.53 -16.91 -11.07
N LYS A 224 13.21 -16.84 -10.88
CA LYS A 224 12.20 -17.68 -11.52
C LYS A 224 11.31 -16.77 -12.36
N LYS A 225 11.29 -16.98 -13.66
CA LYS A 225 10.51 -16.20 -14.63
C LYS A 225 9.88 -17.13 -15.65
N GLY A 226 8.66 -16.81 -16.06
CA GLY A 226 7.98 -17.44 -17.18
C GLY A 226 7.96 -16.53 -18.39
N GLU A 227 7.44 -17.05 -19.50
CA GLU A 227 7.20 -16.28 -20.72
C GLU A 227 5.74 -15.83 -20.81
N SER A 228 5.53 -14.55 -21.11
CA SER A 228 4.19 -14.00 -21.33
C SER A 228 3.61 -14.53 -22.63
N SER A 229 2.34 -14.92 -22.58
CA SER A 229 1.52 -15.20 -23.75
C SER A 229 0.86 -13.92 -24.29
N THR A 230 0.23 -14.02 -25.46
CA THR A 230 -0.53 -12.94 -26.11
C THR A 230 -1.92 -12.70 -25.48
N HIS A 231 -2.45 -13.66 -24.73
CA HIS A 231 -3.73 -13.54 -24.02
C HIS A 231 -3.86 -12.27 -23.19
N TYR A 232 -5.07 -11.69 -23.17
CA TYR A 232 -5.41 -10.56 -22.32
C TYR A 232 -5.40 -10.97 -20.83
N PRO A 233 -4.66 -10.24 -19.99
CA PRO A 233 -4.55 -10.56 -18.58
C PRO A 233 -5.83 -10.17 -17.81
N GLU A 234 -6.07 -10.88 -16.72
CA GLU A 234 -6.92 -10.40 -15.62
C GLU A 234 -6.24 -9.23 -14.91
N LEU A 235 -7.01 -8.26 -14.47
CA LEU A 235 -6.52 -7.11 -13.71
C LEU A 235 -6.99 -7.19 -12.27
N VAL A 236 -6.06 -7.05 -11.33
CA VAL A 236 -6.35 -7.02 -9.89
C VAL A 236 -5.89 -5.69 -9.33
N LEU A 237 -6.84 -4.87 -8.89
CA LEU A 237 -6.61 -3.60 -8.20
C LEU A 237 -6.96 -3.78 -6.72
N ASN A 238 -5.96 -3.69 -5.84
CA ASN A 238 -6.15 -3.93 -4.40
C ASN A 238 -5.90 -2.66 -3.59
N ASN A 239 -6.79 -2.40 -2.62
CA ASN A 239 -6.69 -1.34 -1.60
C ASN A 239 -6.68 0.09 -2.17
N PHE A 240 -7.46 0.37 -3.21
CA PHE A 240 -7.67 1.72 -3.74
C PHE A 240 -8.98 2.30 -3.17
N ASN A 241 -9.05 2.42 -1.85
CA ASN A 241 -10.34 2.58 -1.16
C ASN A 241 -10.74 4.05 -0.94
N THR A 242 -9.86 5.00 -1.20
CA THR A 242 -10.19 6.44 -1.11
C THR A 242 -10.75 6.95 -2.44
N ARG A 243 -11.42 8.10 -2.47
CA ARG A 243 -11.85 8.75 -3.73
C ARG A 243 -10.69 8.94 -4.71
N LEU A 244 -9.55 9.46 -4.22
CA LEU A 244 -8.32 9.56 -5.01
C LEU A 244 -7.83 8.17 -5.48
N GLY A 245 -7.87 7.18 -4.59
CA GLY A 245 -7.54 5.80 -4.87
C GLY A 245 -8.38 5.22 -6.01
N HIS A 246 -9.70 5.38 -5.96
CA HIS A 246 -10.65 4.95 -6.98
C HIS A 246 -10.32 5.57 -8.34
N THR A 247 -10.13 6.89 -8.40
CA THR A 247 -9.74 7.57 -9.65
C THR A 247 -8.46 6.98 -10.24
N ILE A 248 -7.43 6.79 -9.41
CA ILE A 248 -6.16 6.20 -9.85
C ILE A 248 -6.31 4.73 -10.26
N GLY A 249 -7.15 3.97 -9.55
CA GLY A 249 -7.50 2.60 -9.88
C GLY A 249 -8.17 2.52 -11.25
N ARG A 250 -9.15 3.39 -11.51
CA ARG A 250 -9.84 3.52 -12.79
C ARG A 250 -8.87 3.87 -13.92
N MET A 251 -7.97 4.84 -13.71
CA MET A 251 -6.91 5.16 -14.68
C MET A 251 -6.02 3.95 -15.02
N PHE A 252 -5.68 3.10 -14.04
CA PHE A 252 -4.94 1.87 -14.32
C PHE A 252 -5.79 0.81 -15.04
N ALA A 253 -7.09 0.75 -14.77
CA ALA A 253 -8.00 -0.15 -15.48
C ALA A 253 -8.10 0.18 -16.96
N CYS A 254 -8.19 1.47 -17.33
CA CYS A 254 -8.22 1.94 -18.71
C CYS A 254 -7.07 1.41 -19.59
N LEU A 255 -5.93 1.05 -18.98
CA LEU A 255 -4.79 0.48 -19.71
C LEU A 255 -5.01 -0.95 -20.22
N PHE A 256 -6.01 -1.68 -19.72
CA PHE A 256 -6.21 -3.09 -20.03
C PHE A 256 -7.57 -3.35 -20.67
N PRO A 257 -7.72 -4.34 -21.55
CA PRO A 257 -9.05 -4.74 -22.02
C PRO A 257 -9.89 -5.33 -20.88
N GLN A 258 -11.18 -4.99 -20.80
CA GLN A 258 -12.10 -5.53 -19.79
C GLN A 258 -12.51 -7.00 -20.02
N LYS A 259 -12.05 -7.61 -21.11
CA LYS A 259 -12.37 -8.99 -21.51
C LYS A 259 -11.14 -9.88 -21.29
N PRO A 260 -10.84 -10.28 -20.04
CA PRO A 260 -9.70 -11.13 -19.74
C PRO A 260 -9.87 -12.53 -20.34
N MET A 261 -8.77 -13.12 -20.78
CA MET A 261 -8.76 -14.47 -21.33
C MET A 261 -8.23 -15.47 -20.29
N TYR A 262 -9.15 -16.09 -19.55
CA TYR A 262 -8.83 -17.04 -18.47
C TYR A 262 -7.97 -18.24 -18.93
N SER A 263 -8.05 -18.62 -20.21
CA SER A 263 -7.21 -19.67 -20.79
C SER A 263 -5.72 -19.38 -20.66
N GLY A 264 -5.32 -18.10 -20.74
CA GLY A 264 -3.93 -17.67 -20.60
C GLY A 264 -3.41 -17.67 -19.16
N ARG A 265 -4.33 -17.72 -18.18
CA ARG A 265 -4.07 -17.67 -16.73
C ARG A 265 -3.11 -16.56 -16.33
N ARG A 266 -3.26 -15.40 -16.97
CA ARG A 266 -2.34 -14.27 -16.84
C ARG A 266 -3.02 -13.21 -16.00
N VAL A 267 -2.30 -12.67 -15.02
CA VAL A 267 -2.82 -11.65 -14.11
C VAL A 267 -1.83 -10.52 -13.92
N VAL A 268 -2.30 -9.30 -14.04
CA VAL A 268 -1.58 -8.08 -13.68
C VAL A 268 -2.19 -7.54 -12.40
N THR A 269 -1.34 -7.20 -11.43
CA THR A 269 -1.75 -6.75 -10.12
C THR A 269 -1.16 -5.39 -9.82
N PHE A 270 -2.02 -4.44 -9.45
CA PHE A 270 -1.64 -3.21 -8.77
C PHE A 270 -2.12 -3.33 -7.33
N HIS A 271 -1.18 -3.49 -6.41
CA HIS A 271 -1.49 -3.59 -4.99
C HIS A 271 -1.06 -2.31 -4.28
N ASN A 272 -2.01 -1.53 -3.78
CA ASN A 272 -1.71 -0.37 -2.96
C ASN A 272 -1.43 -0.80 -1.51
N GLN A 273 -0.29 -0.38 -0.99
CA GLN A 273 0.05 -0.52 0.41
C GLN A 273 0.79 0.74 0.87
N ARG A 274 0.11 1.54 1.71
CA ARG A 274 0.67 2.77 2.31
C ARG A 274 1.15 3.79 1.26
N ASP A 275 0.33 4.03 0.24
CA ASP A 275 0.60 4.89 -0.93
C ASP A 275 1.75 4.41 -1.84
N TYR A 276 2.20 3.16 -1.65
CA TYR A 276 3.08 2.48 -2.58
C TYR A 276 2.26 1.47 -3.38
N ILE A 277 2.22 1.66 -4.68
CA ILE A 277 1.51 0.80 -5.61
C ILE A 277 2.50 -0.21 -6.16
N PHE A 278 2.36 -1.46 -5.75
CA PHE A 278 3.20 -2.56 -6.20
C PHE A 278 2.63 -3.13 -7.49
N PHE A 279 3.37 -2.95 -8.58
CA PHE A 279 3.05 -3.60 -9.85
C PHE A 279 3.66 -5.00 -9.90
N ARG A 280 2.85 -6.00 -10.23
CA ARG A 280 3.29 -7.36 -10.49
C ARG A 280 2.56 -7.95 -11.68
N HIS A 281 3.22 -8.86 -12.39
CA HIS A 281 2.64 -9.55 -13.53
C HIS A 281 2.97 -11.04 -13.41
N HIS A 282 1.93 -11.85 -13.22
CA HIS A 282 2.06 -13.28 -12.94
C HIS A 282 1.27 -14.13 -13.93
N ARG A 283 1.69 -15.39 -14.07
CA ARG A 283 0.83 -16.50 -14.45
C ARG A 283 0.42 -17.23 -13.19
N TYR A 284 -0.85 -17.61 -13.08
CA TYR A 284 -1.33 -18.43 -11.97
C TYR A 284 -1.66 -19.86 -12.41
N GLU A 285 -1.58 -20.78 -11.47
CA GLU A 285 -2.04 -22.16 -11.63
C GLU A 285 -2.69 -22.62 -10.34
N PHE A 286 -3.93 -23.08 -10.42
CA PHE A 286 -4.62 -23.67 -9.27
C PHE A 286 -4.05 -25.04 -8.95
N LYS A 287 -3.74 -25.28 -7.68
CA LYS A 287 -3.37 -26.62 -7.21
C LYS A 287 -4.59 -27.54 -7.25
N LYS A 288 -4.37 -28.87 -7.17
CA LYS A 288 -5.41 -29.91 -7.30
C LYS A 288 -6.64 -29.70 -6.39
N GLU A 289 -6.48 -29.03 -5.26
CA GLU A 289 -7.54 -28.74 -4.29
C GLU A 289 -8.25 -27.40 -4.52
N GLY A 290 -7.84 -26.59 -5.50
CA GLY A 290 -8.45 -25.30 -5.82
C GLY A 290 -8.23 -24.18 -4.79
N GLU A 291 -7.89 -24.51 -3.54
CA GLU A 291 -7.76 -23.54 -2.43
C GLU A 291 -6.59 -22.56 -2.59
N LYS A 292 -5.55 -22.94 -3.34
CA LYS A 292 -4.30 -22.16 -3.47
C LYS A 292 -3.85 -22.08 -4.91
N ALA A 293 -3.50 -20.86 -5.33
CA ALA A 293 -2.84 -20.60 -6.61
C ALA A 293 -1.32 -20.54 -6.42
N ALA A 294 -0.58 -21.26 -7.26
CA ALA A 294 0.85 -21.04 -7.45
C ALA A 294 1.05 -19.91 -8.47
N LEU A 295 2.00 -19.01 -8.20
CA LEU A 295 2.28 -17.84 -9.04
C LEU A 295 3.68 -17.94 -9.66
N LEU A 296 3.78 -17.60 -10.93
CA LEU A 296 5.04 -17.47 -11.67
C LEU A 296 5.13 -16.07 -12.28
N GLU A 297 6.22 -15.35 -12.01
CA GLU A 297 6.43 -13.98 -12.52
C GLU A 297 6.70 -13.98 -14.02
N LEU A 298 6.07 -13.05 -14.75
CA LEU A 298 6.18 -12.90 -16.20
C LEU A 298 6.80 -11.57 -16.64
N GLY A 299 6.75 -10.55 -15.77
CA GLY A 299 7.14 -9.18 -16.09
C GLY A 299 8.03 -8.53 -15.02
N PRO A 300 8.34 -7.24 -15.19
CA PRO A 300 9.13 -6.49 -14.22
C PRO A 300 8.39 -6.32 -12.90
N ARG A 301 9.18 -6.13 -11.84
CA ARG A 301 8.68 -5.66 -10.56
C ARG A 301 9.06 -4.20 -10.40
N PHE A 302 8.09 -3.36 -10.13
CA PHE A 302 8.35 -1.99 -9.72
C PHE A 302 7.30 -1.54 -8.73
N THR A 303 7.60 -0.42 -8.09
CA THR A 303 6.68 0.26 -7.19
C THR A 303 6.46 1.66 -7.68
N LEU A 304 5.22 2.10 -7.71
CA LEU A 304 4.85 3.45 -8.07
C LEU A 304 4.45 4.20 -6.80
N ARG A 305 4.71 5.50 -6.80
CA ARG A 305 4.21 6.41 -5.77
C ARG A 305 3.66 7.64 -6.46
N LEU A 306 2.37 7.91 -6.25
CA LEU A 306 1.71 9.09 -6.80
C LEU A 306 2.40 10.35 -6.27
N LYS A 307 2.64 11.31 -7.16
CA LYS A 307 3.23 12.62 -6.85
C LYS A 307 2.26 13.74 -7.08
N TRP A 308 1.48 13.67 -8.14
CA TRP A 308 0.40 14.59 -8.40
C TRP A 308 -0.61 13.97 -9.35
N LEU A 309 -1.84 14.46 -9.27
CA LEU A 309 -2.95 14.23 -10.16
C LEU A 309 -3.44 15.59 -10.66
N GLN A 310 -3.59 15.69 -11.97
CA GLN A 310 -4.01 16.89 -12.68
C GLN A 310 -5.32 16.61 -13.40
N LYS A 311 -6.25 17.56 -13.34
CA LYS A 311 -7.48 17.53 -14.12
C LYS A 311 -7.17 17.81 -15.59
N GLY A 312 -7.68 16.95 -16.46
CA GLY A 312 -7.44 17.02 -17.90
C GLY A 312 -6.04 16.59 -18.34
N THR A 313 -5.78 16.79 -19.63
CA THR A 313 -4.51 16.36 -20.25
C THR A 313 -3.32 17.19 -19.80
N PHE A 314 -2.12 16.69 -20.06
CA PHE A 314 -0.87 17.29 -19.62
C PHE A 314 -0.75 18.80 -19.96
N ASP A 315 -0.88 19.64 -18.92
CA ASP A 315 -0.58 21.07 -18.98
C ASP A 315 0.37 21.51 -17.86
N SER A 316 1.59 21.89 -18.23
CA SER A 316 2.62 22.32 -17.31
C SER A 316 2.50 23.77 -16.81
N ARG A 317 1.66 24.62 -17.42
CA ARG A 317 1.61 26.06 -17.10
C ARG A 317 0.35 26.46 -16.35
N TYR A 318 -0.80 26.02 -16.83
CA TYR A 318 -2.11 26.39 -16.29
C TYR A 318 -2.92 25.16 -15.86
N GLY A 319 -2.22 24.06 -15.64
CA GLY A 319 -2.81 22.81 -15.19
C GLY A 319 -3.44 22.94 -13.82
N GLU A 320 -4.70 22.56 -13.70
CA GLU A 320 -5.38 22.44 -12.42
C GLU A 320 -5.00 21.11 -11.77
N PHE A 321 -4.34 21.17 -10.62
CA PHE A 321 -3.98 19.98 -9.86
C PHE A 321 -5.07 19.65 -8.86
N GLU A 322 -5.71 18.50 -9.04
CA GLU A 322 -6.66 17.94 -8.08
C GLU A 322 -5.94 17.51 -6.80
N TRP A 323 -4.75 16.93 -6.94
CA TRP A 323 -3.97 16.46 -5.81
C TRP A 323 -2.47 16.59 -6.04
N VAL A 324 -1.72 17.02 -5.03
CA VAL A 324 -0.24 17.10 -5.07
C VAL A 324 0.33 16.64 -3.74
N LEU A 325 1.30 15.72 -3.80
CA LEU A 325 2.00 15.24 -2.62
C LEU A 325 2.98 16.30 -2.08
N LYS A 326 2.53 17.09 -1.10
CA LYS A 326 3.37 18.02 -0.34
C LYS A 326 4.01 17.32 0.85
N ARG A 327 5.18 16.71 0.63
CA ARG A 327 5.89 15.85 1.60
C ARG A 327 5.94 16.42 3.03
N HIS A 328 6.29 17.69 3.20
CA HIS A 328 6.47 18.29 4.54
C HIS A 328 5.16 18.55 5.28
N GLU A 329 4.06 18.76 4.55
CA GLU A 329 2.74 19.05 5.11
C GLU A 329 1.92 17.77 5.32
N MET A 330 2.05 16.81 4.39
CA MET A 330 1.15 15.66 4.28
C MET A 330 1.72 14.38 4.92
N GLU A 331 3.04 14.19 4.92
CA GLU A 331 3.68 13.00 5.51
C GLU A 331 4.08 13.21 6.98
N THR A 332 3.27 13.96 7.73
CA THR A 332 3.49 14.24 9.15
C THR A 332 3.26 13.00 10.02
N SER A 333 2.25 12.18 9.67
CA SER A 333 1.96 10.91 10.32
C SER A 333 2.36 9.72 9.44
N ARG A 334 2.87 8.66 10.09
CA ARG A 334 3.15 7.37 9.44
C ARG A 334 1.91 6.48 9.29
N ARG A 335 0.74 6.95 9.74
CA ARG A 335 -0.54 6.23 9.76
C ARG A 335 -1.58 6.85 8.83
N ARG A 336 -1.25 7.95 8.16
CA ARG A 336 -2.07 8.60 7.15
C ARG A 336 -1.64 8.14 5.76
N PHE A 337 -2.60 7.71 4.95
CA PHE A 337 -2.41 7.26 3.57
C PHE A 337 -3.53 7.84 2.72
N PHE A 338 -3.22 8.19 1.47
CA PHE A 338 -4.07 8.98 0.58
C PHE A 338 -4.72 8.19 -0.56
N LEU A 339 -4.27 6.97 -0.81
CA LEU A 339 -4.83 6.07 -1.83
C LEU A 339 -5.76 5.02 -1.20
#